data_AF-A0A2N1DEH6-F1
#
_entry.id   AF-A0A2N1DEH6-F1
#
_cell.length_a   1.000
_cell.length_b   1.000
_cell.length_c   1.000
_cell.angle_alpha   90.00
_cell.angle_beta   90.00
_cell.angle_gamma   90.00
#
_symmetry.space_group_name_H-M   'P 1'
#
loop_
_entity.id
_entity.type
_entity.pdbx_description
1 polymer ?
#
loop_
_entity_poly.entity_id
_entity_poly.type
_entity_poly.pdbx_seq_one_letter_code
_entity_poly.pdbx_strand_id
1 'polypeptide(L)'
;MGAFHAANFYFKRPDVFDAVIALSGIYNAEKALNGKYGIRQIYFNSPLHYLHNLSDPKTIAHYQKGKIVICVGQGAWEDEMIEDTAKLKSILKRKM
;
A
#
# COMPACT_ATOMS: atom_id res chain seq x y z
N MET A 1 -12.13 1.95 0.92
CA MET A 1 -11.60 0.83 1.72
C MET A 1 -11.17 -0.40 0.91
N GLY A 2 -11.80 -0.76 -0.22
CA GLY A 2 -11.37 -1.92 -1.03
C GLY A 2 -9.90 -1.86 -1.47
N ALA A 3 -9.45 -0.71 -1.99
CA ALA A 3 -8.07 -0.49 -2.39
C ALA A 3 -7.05 -0.68 -1.25
N PHE A 4 -7.40 -0.25 -0.03
CA PHE A 4 -6.58 -0.47 1.17
C PHE A 4 -6.38 -1.97 1.43
N HIS A 5 -7.48 -2.73 1.48
CA HIS A 5 -7.42 -4.16 1.75
C HIS A 5 -6.69 -4.92 0.63
N ALA A 6 -6.97 -4.62 -0.63
CA ALA A 6 -6.32 -5.24 -1.78
C ALA A 6 -4.79 -5.04 -1.73
N ALA A 7 -4.35 -3.78 -1.54
CA ALA A 7 -2.93 -3.48 -1.41
C ALA A 7 -2.31 -4.17 -0.18
N ASN A 8 -2.95 -4.09 0.99
CA ASN A 8 -2.43 -4.67 2.22
C ASN A 8 -2.32 -6.21 2.14
N PHE A 9 -3.26 -6.89 1.49
CA PHE A 9 -3.19 -8.34 1.28
C PHE A 9 -2.10 -8.72 0.30
N TYR A 10 -2.04 -8.07 -0.86
CA TYR A 10 -0.99 -8.30 -1.85
C TYR A 10 0.41 -8.12 -1.25
N PHE A 11 0.66 -6.97 -0.60
CA PHE A 11 1.97 -6.67 -0.01
C PHE A 11 2.31 -7.53 1.22
N LYS A 12 1.35 -8.19 1.85
CA LYS A 12 1.63 -9.14 2.92
C LYS A 12 1.87 -10.55 2.43
N ARG A 13 1.24 -10.92 1.31
CA ARG A 13 1.28 -12.26 0.73
C ARG A 13 1.55 -12.22 -0.77
N PRO A 14 2.69 -11.66 -1.20
CA PRO A 14 3.03 -11.63 -2.63
C PRO A 14 3.43 -13.00 -3.18
N ASP A 15 3.50 -14.02 -2.30
CA ASP A 15 3.60 -15.43 -2.65
C ASP A 15 2.24 -16.04 -3.07
N VAL A 16 1.12 -15.37 -2.76
CA VAL A 16 -0.24 -15.88 -3.03
C VAL A 16 -0.90 -15.16 -4.20
N PHE A 17 -0.57 -13.89 -4.42
CA PHE A 17 -1.20 -13.04 -5.42
C PHE A 17 -0.18 -12.57 -6.46
N ASP A 18 -0.45 -12.80 -7.74
CA ASP A 18 0.41 -12.34 -8.84
C ASP A 18 0.11 -10.90 -9.28
N ALA A 19 -1.00 -10.31 -8.83
CA ALA A 19 -1.39 -8.96 -9.21
C ALA A 19 -2.27 -8.26 -8.17
N VAL A 20 -2.26 -6.93 -8.20
CA VAL A 20 -3.18 -6.07 -7.46
C VAL A 20 -3.59 -4.86 -8.30
N ILE A 21 -4.87 -4.52 -8.26
CA ILE A 21 -5.42 -3.26 -8.76
C ILE A 21 -6.08 -2.55 -7.57
N ALA A 22 -5.54 -1.40 -7.19
CA ALA A 22 -6.06 -0.60 -6.08
C ALA A 22 -6.41 0.80 -6.59
N LEU A 23 -7.69 1.16 -6.50
CA LEU A 23 -8.26 2.40 -7.05
C LEU A 23 -8.76 3.32 -5.93
N SER A 24 -8.30 4.57 -5.91
CA SER A 24 -8.64 5.61 -4.91
C SER A 24 -8.53 5.10 -3.46
N GLY A 25 -7.33 4.60 -3.11
CA GLY A 25 -7.05 4.05 -1.78
C GLY A 25 -6.40 5.03 -0.82
N ILE A 26 -6.77 4.91 0.46
CA ILE A 26 -5.99 5.44 1.59
C ILE A 26 -5.08 4.31 2.07
N TYR A 27 -3.77 4.53 2.04
CA TYR A 27 -2.75 3.54 2.36
C TYR A 27 -2.08 3.78 3.72
N ASN A 28 -2.39 4.90 4.37
CA ASN A 28 -2.14 5.08 5.78
C ASN A 28 -3.24 4.40 6.62
N ALA A 29 -2.92 3.30 7.31
CA ALA A 29 -3.87 2.61 8.17
C ALA A 29 -4.40 3.45 9.34
N GLU A 30 -3.66 4.45 9.82
CA GLU A 30 -4.18 5.34 10.86
C GLU A 30 -5.40 6.12 10.35
N LYS A 31 -5.30 6.68 9.13
CA LYS A 31 -6.40 7.35 8.43
C LYS A 31 -7.51 6.34 8.08
N ALA A 32 -7.14 5.20 7.48
CA ALA A 32 -8.09 4.20 7.01
C ALA A 32 -8.88 3.49 8.14
N LEU A 33 -8.34 3.45 9.36
CA LEU A 33 -8.92 2.79 10.54
C LEU A 33 -9.34 3.78 11.64
N ASN A 34 -9.43 5.08 11.32
CA ASN A 34 -9.87 6.15 12.22
C ASN A 34 -9.06 6.25 13.52
N GLY A 35 -7.76 5.90 13.51
CA GLY A 35 -6.84 6.09 14.65
C GLY A 35 -7.15 5.30 15.93
N LYS A 36 -8.11 4.36 15.91
CA LYS A 36 -8.59 3.66 17.12
C LYS A 36 -7.70 2.49 17.57
N TYR A 37 -6.57 2.27 16.91
CA TYR A 37 -5.74 1.08 17.08
C TYR A 37 -4.35 1.44 17.60
N GLY A 38 -3.72 0.50 18.30
CA GLY A 38 -2.36 0.68 18.79
C GLY A 38 -1.33 0.83 17.64
N ILE A 39 -0.20 1.45 17.97
CA ILE A 39 0.91 1.76 17.05
C ILE A 39 1.34 0.52 16.24
N ARG A 40 1.43 -0.64 16.90
CA ARG A 40 1.86 -1.89 16.25
C ARG A 40 0.85 -2.33 15.19
N GLN A 41 -0.43 -2.28 15.50
CA GLN A 41 -1.51 -2.66 14.59
C GLN A 41 -1.57 -1.73 13.38
N ILE A 42 -1.38 -0.43 13.61
CA ILE A 42 -1.30 0.58 12.53
C ILE A 42 -0.09 0.28 11.64
N TYR A 43 1.10 0.13 12.22
CA TYR A 43 2.33 -0.12 11.46
C TYR A 43 2.19 -1.33 10.53
N PHE A 44 1.76 -2.47 11.04
CA PHE A 44 1.65 -3.71 10.26
C PHE A 44 0.49 -3.74 9.28
N ASN A 45 -0.39 -2.73 9.26
CA ASN A 45 -1.49 -2.66 8.30
C ASN A 45 -1.43 -1.44 7.41
N SER A 46 -0.39 -0.62 7.53
CA SER A 46 -0.21 0.60 6.77
C SER A 46 0.86 0.38 5.70
N PRO A 47 0.50 0.08 4.44
CA PRO A 47 1.46 -0.10 3.35
C PRO A 47 2.54 0.97 3.30
N LEU A 48 2.18 2.24 3.57
CA LEU A 48 3.16 3.34 3.58
C LEU A 48 4.26 3.17 4.64
N HIS A 49 3.96 2.53 5.76
CA HIS A 49 4.90 2.37 6.87
C HIS A 49 5.74 1.10 6.72
N TYR A 50 5.11 -0.07 6.58
CA TYR A 50 5.89 -1.31 6.57
C TYR A 50 6.68 -1.50 5.28
N LEU A 51 6.22 -1.00 4.13
CA LEU A 51 6.99 -1.07 2.89
C LEU A 51 8.23 -0.18 2.93
N HIS A 52 8.20 0.92 3.70
CA HIS A 52 9.37 1.79 3.84
C HIS A 52 10.58 1.02 4.36
N ASN A 53 10.36 0.15 5.33
CA ASN A 53 11.40 -0.63 6.02
C ASN A 53 11.60 -2.02 5.43
N LEU A 54 10.89 -2.38 4.36
CA LEU A 54 11.07 -3.68 3.71
C LEU A 54 12.45 -3.77 3.05
N SER A 55 13.22 -4.78 3.42
CA SER A 55 14.54 -5.07 2.84
C SER A 55 14.74 -6.53 2.46
N ASP A 56 13.76 -7.40 2.71
CA ASP A 56 13.84 -8.82 2.40
C ASP A 56 13.89 -9.06 0.87
N PRO A 57 15.00 -9.62 0.32
CA PRO A 57 15.16 -9.79 -1.11
C PRO A 57 14.13 -10.75 -1.73
N LYS A 58 13.68 -11.76 -0.97
CA LYS A 58 12.68 -12.73 -1.47
C LYS A 58 11.34 -12.06 -1.72
N THR A 59 10.85 -11.29 -0.74
CA THR A 59 9.61 -10.50 -0.87
C THR A 59 9.69 -9.51 -2.02
N ILE A 60 10.81 -8.79 -2.15
CA ILE A 60 11.02 -7.84 -3.26
C ILE A 60 10.99 -8.54 -4.62
N ALA A 61 11.62 -9.72 -4.73
CA ALA A 61 11.60 -10.50 -5.97
C ALA A 61 10.17 -10.94 -6.37
N HIS A 62 9.27 -11.20 -5.43
CA HIS A 62 7.86 -11.44 -5.76
C HIS A 62 7.19 -10.19 -6.34
N TYR A 63 7.41 -9.02 -5.74
CA TYR A 63 6.84 -7.78 -6.26
C TYR A 63 7.31 -7.42 -7.67
N GLN A 64 8.59 -7.66 -7.96
CA GLN A 64 9.17 -7.43 -9.29
C GLN A 64 8.57 -8.34 -10.37
N LYS A 65 8.07 -9.52 -9.99
CA LYS A 65 7.38 -10.46 -10.89
C LYS A 65 5.88 -10.15 -11.00
N GLY A 66 5.29 -9.62 -9.94
CA GLY A 66 3.87 -9.32 -9.88
C GLY A 66 3.48 -8.04 -10.61
N LYS A 67 2.17 -7.88 -10.86
CA LYS A 67 1.61 -6.68 -11.50
C LYS A 67 0.92 -5.78 -10.49
N ILE A 68 1.50 -4.60 -10.24
CA ILE A 68 0.99 -3.64 -9.27
C ILE A 68 0.41 -2.43 -10.02
N VAL A 69 -0.91 -2.26 -9.96
CA VAL A 69 -1.60 -1.09 -10.50
C VAL A 69 -2.24 -0.32 -9.34
N ILE A 70 -1.67 0.85 -9.03
CA ILE A 70 -2.21 1.79 -8.05
C ILE A 70 -2.68 3.03 -8.82
N CYS A 71 -3.94 3.40 -8.68
CA CYS A 71 -4.53 4.54 -9.36
C CYS A 71 -5.42 5.33 -8.42
N VAL A 72 -5.59 6.61 -8.69
CA VAL A 72 -6.41 7.53 -7.89
C VAL A 72 -7.06 8.55 -8.81
N GLY A 73 -8.32 8.89 -8.52
CA GLY A 73 -9.00 10.00 -9.17
C GLY A 73 -8.26 11.33 -8.96
N GLN A 74 -8.48 12.30 -9.85
CA GLN A 74 -7.95 13.67 -9.72
C GLN A 74 -9.08 14.69 -9.50
N GLY A 75 -10.25 14.21 -9.06
CA GLY A 75 -11.43 15.03 -8.82
C GLY A 75 -11.44 15.65 -7.41
N ALA A 76 -12.52 16.36 -7.11
CA ALA A 76 -12.75 16.86 -5.76
C ALA A 76 -12.77 15.72 -4.73
N TRP A 77 -12.29 16.00 -3.52
CA TRP A 77 -12.30 15.10 -2.35
C TRP A 77 -11.30 13.93 -2.38
N GLU A 78 -10.37 13.90 -3.34
CA GLU A 78 -9.35 12.84 -3.47
C GLU A 78 -8.00 13.23 -2.86
N ASP A 79 -7.87 14.40 -2.21
CA ASP A 79 -6.58 14.95 -1.77
C ASP A 79 -5.75 13.97 -0.94
N GLU A 80 -6.37 13.27 0.01
CA GLU A 80 -5.70 12.27 0.84
C GLU A 80 -5.25 11.04 0.05
N MET A 81 -6.07 10.57 -0.89
CA MET A 81 -5.78 9.40 -1.72
C MET A 81 -4.68 9.74 -2.73
N ILE A 82 -4.65 10.98 -3.24
CA ILE A 82 -3.62 11.51 -4.13
C ILE A 82 -2.29 11.53 -3.37
N GLU A 83 -2.28 12.08 -2.17
CA GLU A 83 -1.10 12.12 -1.30
C GLU A 83 -0.56 10.71 -1.01
N ASP A 84 -1.43 9.80 -0.56
CA ASP A 84 -1.05 8.44 -0.20
C ASP A 84 -0.58 7.64 -1.43
N THR A 85 -1.22 7.80 -2.58
CA THR A 85 -0.81 7.16 -3.84
C THR A 85 0.57 7.66 -4.30
N ALA A 86 0.83 8.96 -4.19
CA ALA A 86 2.13 9.55 -4.53
C ALA A 86 3.26 9.07 -3.59
N LYS A 87 2.98 8.95 -2.30
CA LYS A 87 3.91 8.37 -1.32
C LYS A 87 4.19 6.90 -1.64
N LEU A 88 3.16 6.11 -1.92
CA LEU A 88 3.30 4.70 -2.26
C LEU A 88 4.15 4.52 -3.53
N LYS A 89 3.91 5.32 -4.58
CA LYS A 89 4.74 5.37 -5.79
C LYS A 89 6.22 5.60 -5.47
N SER A 90 6.50 6.56 -4.60
CA SER A 90 7.88 6.89 -4.20
C SER A 90 8.54 5.79 -3.38
N ILE A 91 7.77 5.05 -2.57
CA ILE A 91 8.28 3.89 -1.83
C ILE A 91 8.59 2.75 -2.80
N LEU A 92 7.65 2.39 -3.66
CA LEU A 92 7.81 1.26 -4.60
C LEU A 92 9.01 1.49 -5.52
N LYS A 93 9.15 2.68 -6.13
CA LYS A 93 10.30 3.04 -6.97
C LYS A 93 11.68 2.92 -6.29
N ARG A 94 11.74 2.97 -4.96
CA ARG A 94 12.99 2.79 -4.20
C ARG A 94 13.28 1.33 -3.90
N LYS A 95 12.28 0.45 -3.98
CA LYS A 95 12.39 -0.97 -3.65
C LYS A 95 12.52 -1.86 -4.89
N MET A 96 11.95 -1.43 -6.00
CA MET A 96 11.94 -2.11 -7.30
C MET A 96 12.10 -1.09 -8.42
#